data_AF-Q7TQ47-F1
#
_entry.id   AF-Q7TQ47-F1
#
_cell.length_a   1.000
_cell.length_b   1.000
_cell.length_c   1.000
_cell.angle_alpha   90.00
_cell.angle_beta   90.00
_cell.angle_gamma   90.00
#
_symmetry.space_group_name_H-M   'P 1'
#
loop_
_entity.id
_entity.type
_entity.pdbx_description
1 polymer ?
#
loop_
_entity_poly.entity_id
_entity_poly.type
_entity_poly.pdbx_seq_one_letter_code
_entity_poly.pdbx_strand_id
1 'polypeptide(L)'
;LEPSANMPWFKGWKVTRKDGSASGTTLLEALDCILPPTRPTDKPLRLPLQDVYKIGGIGTVPVGRVETGVLKPGMVVTFAPVNVTTEVKSVEMHHE
;
A
#
# COMPACT_ATOMS: atom_id res chain seq x y z
N LEU A 1 -0.51 -12.54 -24.06
CA LEU A 1 -1.40 -13.72 -23.91
C LEU A 1 -2.59 -13.49 -24.81
N GLU A 2 -2.94 -14.48 -25.64
CA GLU A 2 -3.95 -14.34 -26.70
C GLU A 2 -5.28 -15.01 -26.30
N PRO A 3 -6.42 -14.59 -26.88
CA PRO A 3 -7.69 -15.30 -26.73
C PRO A 3 -7.60 -16.75 -27.24
N SER A 4 -8.35 -17.66 -26.62
CA SER A 4 -8.35 -19.07 -27.05
C SER A 4 -9.12 -19.27 -28.36
N ALA A 5 -8.49 -19.90 -29.35
CA ALA A 5 -9.12 -20.30 -30.60
C ALA A 5 -10.23 -21.36 -30.43
N ASN A 6 -10.24 -22.09 -29.31
CA ASN A 6 -11.20 -23.16 -29.03
C ASN A 6 -12.51 -22.67 -28.40
N MET A 7 -12.65 -21.38 -28.13
CA MET A 7 -13.82 -20.80 -27.46
C MET A 7 -14.50 -19.71 -28.31
N PRO A 8 -14.99 -20.02 -29.52
CA PRO A 8 -15.59 -19.02 -30.42
C PRO A 8 -16.88 -18.39 -29.86
N TRP A 9 -17.52 -19.09 -28.91
CA TRP A 9 -18.73 -18.64 -28.23
C TRP A 9 -18.45 -17.58 -27.15
N PHE A 10 -17.23 -17.53 -26.60
CA PHE A 10 -16.89 -16.57 -25.56
C PHE A 10 -16.46 -15.24 -26.17
N LYS A 11 -17.24 -14.17 -25.93
CA LYS A 11 -16.99 -12.83 -26.46
C LYS A 11 -16.21 -11.91 -25.51
N GLY A 12 -15.70 -12.49 -24.42
CA GLY A 12 -15.07 -11.75 -23.35
C GLY A 12 -15.96 -11.51 -22.15
N TRP A 13 -15.36 -11.01 -21.08
CA TRP A 13 -16.01 -10.58 -19.87
C TRP A 13 -16.17 -9.06 -19.86
N LYS A 14 -17.11 -8.56 -19.06
CA LYS A 14 -17.32 -7.12 -18.84
C LYS A 14 -17.61 -6.89 -17.36
N VAL A 15 -17.00 -5.84 -16.80
CA VAL A 15 -17.25 -5.39 -15.43
C VAL A 15 -17.65 -3.92 -15.46
N THR A 16 -18.71 -3.57 -14.74
CA THR A 16 -19.16 -2.20 -14.54
C THR A 16 -18.91 -1.81 -13.09
N ARG A 17 -18.17 -0.72 -12.86
CA ARG A 17 -17.90 -0.17 -11.53
C ARG A 17 -18.24 1.32 -11.52
N LYS A 18 -18.41 1.89 -10.33
CA LYS A 18 -18.59 3.34 -10.16
C LYS A 18 -17.42 4.15 -10.75
N ASP A 19 -16.24 3.56 -10.72
CA ASP A 19 -14.98 4.24 -11.02
C ASP A 19 -14.44 3.88 -12.43
N GLY A 20 -15.25 3.18 -13.24
CA GLY A 20 -14.93 2.78 -14.61
C GLY A 20 -15.46 1.41 -15.00
N SER A 21 -15.84 1.25 -16.27
CA SER A 21 -16.14 -0.06 -16.86
C SER A 21 -14.91 -0.63 -17.56
N ALA A 22 -14.75 -1.95 -17.53
CA ALA A 22 -13.67 -2.64 -18.21
C ALA A 22 -14.17 -3.94 -18.86
N SER A 23 -13.44 -4.42 -19.86
CA SER A 23 -13.73 -5.67 -20.57
C SER A 23 -12.42 -6.31 -21.03
N GLY A 24 -12.44 -7.62 -21.20
CA GLY A 24 -11.29 -8.38 -21.69
C GLY A 24 -11.69 -9.80 -22.05
N THR A 25 -10.72 -10.61 -22.45
CA THR A 25 -10.93 -11.99 -22.93
C THR A 25 -10.05 -13.01 -22.21
N THR A 26 -8.96 -12.56 -21.59
CA THR A 26 -8.01 -13.40 -20.87
C THR A 26 -8.16 -13.22 -19.36
N LEU A 27 -7.65 -14.21 -18.61
CA LEU A 27 -7.54 -14.12 -17.15
C LEU A 27 -6.56 -13.04 -16.73
N LEU A 28 -5.47 -12.84 -17.47
CA LEU A 28 -4.48 -11.81 -17.15
C LEU A 28 -5.10 -10.41 -17.23
N GLU A 29 -5.86 -10.13 -18.31
CA GLU A 29 -6.60 -8.86 -18.43
C GLU A 29 -7.60 -8.66 -17.28
N ALA A 30 -8.18 -9.75 -16.76
CA ALA A 30 -9.09 -9.66 -15.61
C ALA A 30 -8.35 -9.31 -14.31
N LEU A 31 -7.12 -9.81 -14.12
CA LEU A 31 -6.28 -9.46 -12.99
C LEU A 31 -5.75 -8.02 -13.08
N ASP A 32 -5.33 -7.59 -14.26
CA ASP A 32 -4.89 -6.20 -14.52
C ASP A 32 -6.03 -5.19 -14.37
N CYS A 33 -7.28 -5.65 -14.53
CA CYS A 33 -8.48 -4.85 -14.32
C CYS A 33 -8.83 -4.63 -12.83
N ILE A 34 -8.11 -5.26 -11.90
CA ILE A 34 -8.31 -5.02 -10.47
C ILE A 34 -7.76 -3.62 -10.14
N LEU A 35 -8.67 -2.71 -9.80
CA LEU A 35 -8.28 -1.39 -9.31
C LEU A 35 -7.56 -1.55 -7.97
N PRO A 36 -6.37 -0.95 -7.79
CA PRO A 36 -5.70 -0.91 -6.50
C PRO A 36 -6.62 -0.31 -5.43
N PRO A 37 -6.63 -0.85 -4.20
CA PRO A 37 -7.44 -0.29 -3.13
C PRO A 37 -7.01 1.15 -2.85
N THR A 38 -7.98 2.02 -2.57
CA THR A 38 -7.71 3.40 -2.17
C THR A 38 -6.90 3.40 -0.87
N ARG A 39 -5.72 4.04 -0.89
CA ARG A 39 -4.91 4.21 0.32
C ARG A 39 -5.58 5.23 1.24
N PRO A 40 -5.76 4.95 2.54
CA PRO A 40 -6.42 5.86 3.47
C PRO A 40 -5.49 6.98 3.95
N THR A 41 -5.06 7.86 3.06
CA THR A 41 -4.12 8.97 3.33
C THR A 41 -4.72 10.08 4.18
N ASP A 42 -6.03 10.28 4.11
CA ASP A 42 -6.75 11.34 4.85
C ASP A 42 -7.04 10.96 6.30
N LYS A 43 -6.81 9.70 6.67
CA LYS A 43 -6.99 9.23 8.04
C LYS A 43 -5.76 9.56 8.89
N PRO A 44 -5.89 9.61 10.23
CA PRO A 44 -4.74 9.79 11.12
C PRO A 44 -3.67 8.72 10.92
N LEU A 45 -2.41 9.08 11.15
CA LEU A 45 -1.28 8.16 11.05
C LEU A 45 -1.44 6.96 11.99
N ARG A 46 -1.37 5.74 11.45
CA ARG A 46 -1.22 4.50 12.22
C ARG A 46 -0.16 3.63 11.56
N LEU A 47 0.88 3.31 12.31
CA LEU A 47 2.03 2.53 11.87
C LEU A 47 2.35 1.49 12.95
N PRO A 48 1.82 0.26 12.85
CA PRO A 48 2.19 -0.84 13.73
C PRO A 48 3.67 -1.20 13.55
N LEU A 49 4.42 -1.23 14.65
CA LEU A 49 5.83 -1.62 14.63
C LEU A 49 5.95 -3.13 14.47
N GLN A 50 6.77 -3.53 13.50
CA GLN A 50 7.15 -4.93 13.28
C GLN A 50 8.40 -5.24 14.09
N ASP A 51 9.43 -4.40 13.96
CA ASP A 51 10.71 -4.54 14.64
C ASP A 51 11.25 -3.18 15.08
N VAL A 52 12.19 -3.21 16.02
CA VAL A 52 12.92 -2.02 16.47
C VAL A 52 14.40 -2.35 16.53
N TYR A 53 15.19 -1.59 15.77
CA TYR A 53 16.64 -1.74 15.69
C TYR A 53 17.36 -0.60 16.41
N LYS A 54 18.58 -0.88 16.85
CA LYS A 54 19.52 0.14 17.35
C LYS A 54 20.75 0.15 16.46
N ILE A 55 20.87 1.16 15.61
CA ILE A 55 21.96 1.30 14.65
C ILE A 55 22.98 2.29 15.20
N GLY A 56 24.24 1.87 15.30
CA GLY A 56 25.33 2.74 15.75
C GLY A 56 25.45 3.97 14.85
N GLY A 57 25.49 5.17 15.44
CA GLY A 57 25.57 6.44 14.71
C GLY A 57 24.23 7.04 14.26
N ILE A 58 23.16 6.25 14.15
CA ILE A 58 21.80 6.73 13.77
C ILE A 58 20.89 6.82 14.99
N GLY A 59 20.93 5.79 15.85
CA GLY A 59 20.06 5.67 17.02
C GLY A 59 19.02 4.56 16.88
N THR A 60 17.82 4.80 17.42
CA THR A 60 16.71 3.84 17.41
C THR A 60 15.91 3.96 16.13
N VAL A 61 15.76 2.86 15.40
CA VAL A 61 15.06 2.80 14.11
C VAL A 61 13.91 1.80 14.20
N PRO A 62 12.67 2.27 14.45
CA PRO A 62 11.48 1.43 14.38
C PRO A 62 11.07 1.18 12.93
N VAL A 63 10.66 -0.04 12.61
CA VAL A 63 10.26 -0.46 11.26
C VAL A 63 8.82 -0.98 11.30
N GLY A 64 8.03 -0.63 10.28
CA GLY A 64 6.67 -1.11 10.16
C GLY A 64 5.98 -0.62 8.90
N ARG A 65 4.73 -1.04 8.71
CA ARG A 65 3.89 -0.62 7.58
C ARG A 65 2.99 0.52 8.02
N VAL A 66 2.89 1.56 7.19
CA VAL A 66 1.87 2.60 7.35
C VAL A 66 0.53 2.01 6.91
N GLU A 67 -0.38 1.81 7.86
CA GLU A 67 -1.73 1.30 7.60
C GLU A 67 -2.69 2.44 7.23
N THR A 68 -2.55 3.61 7.88
CA THR A 68 -3.34 4.81 7.60
C THR A 68 -2.51 6.07 7.75
N GLY A 69 -2.92 7.13 7.06
CA GLY A 69 -2.28 8.44 7.09
C GLY A 69 -0.96 8.51 6.33
N VAL A 70 -0.15 9.50 6.69
CA VAL A 70 1.14 9.78 6.05
C VAL A 70 2.18 10.03 7.13
N LEU A 71 3.40 9.53 6.92
CA LEU A 71 4.57 9.79 7.75
C LEU A 71 5.56 10.65 6.97
N LYS A 72 6.06 11.71 7.60
CA LYS A 72 7.07 12.61 7.03
C LYS A 72 8.11 12.98 8.10
N PRO A 73 9.37 13.27 7.70
CA PRO A 73 10.33 13.89 8.60
C PRO A 73 9.78 15.18 9.23
N GLY A 74 10.17 15.46 10.47
CA GLY A 74 9.72 16.61 11.25
C GLY A 74 8.35 16.43 11.93
N MET A 75 7.61 15.34 11.66
CA MET A 75 6.38 15.06 12.37
C MET A 75 6.67 14.67 13.83
N VAL A 76 5.90 15.21 14.76
CA VAL A 76 5.87 14.74 16.15
C VAL A 76 4.88 13.59 16.25
N VAL A 77 5.36 12.40 16.61
CA VAL A 77 4.58 11.17 16.68
C VAL A 77 4.53 10.63 18.10
N THR A 78 3.46 9.91 18.41
CA THR A 78 3.26 9.26 19.72
C THR A 78 3.16 7.75 19.56
N PHE A 79 3.97 7.02 20.32
CA PHE A 79 3.99 5.57 20.39
C PHE A 79 3.05 5.08 21.49
N ALA A 80 1.98 4.40 21.11
CA ALA A 80 1.10 3.68 22.02
C ALA A 80 1.61 2.23 22.22
N PRO A 81 1.32 1.57 23.37
CA PRO A 81 0.59 2.10 24.52
C PRO A 81 1.47 2.89 25.52
N VAL A 82 2.78 2.96 25.29
CA VAL A 82 3.75 3.57 26.22
C VAL A 82 3.66 5.10 26.33
N ASN A 83 2.88 5.75 25.45
CA ASN A 83 2.67 7.19 25.39
C ASN A 83 3.97 8.01 25.31
N VAL A 84 4.95 7.48 24.57
CA VAL A 84 6.20 8.20 24.29
C VAL A 84 6.01 9.06 23.04
N THR A 85 6.34 10.34 23.14
CA THR A 85 6.26 11.29 22.02
C THR A 85 7.65 11.73 21.59
N THR A 86 7.92 11.71 20.29
CA THR A 86 9.20 12.16 19.72
C THR A 86 9.03 12.67 18.30
N GLU A 87 10.02 13.40 17.82
CA GLU A 87 10.09 13.90 16.44
C GLU A 87 10.72 12.86 15.52
N VAL A 88 10.13 12.67 14.35
CA VAL A 88 10.67 11.81 13.28
C VAL A 88 11.81 12.53 12.59
N LYS A 89 13.04 12.01 12.68
CA LYS A 89 14.22 12.65 12.08
C LYS A 89 14.37 12.37 10.59
N SER A 90 14.23 11.11 10.18
CA SER A 90 14.24 10.68 8.78
C SER A 90 13.26 9.53 8.59
N VAL A 91 12.90 9.28 7.34
CA VAL A 91 12.07 8.14 6.94
C VAL A 91 12.75 7.50 5.73
N GLU A 92 12.97 6.19 5.80
CA GLU A 92 13.59 5.40 4.73
C GLU A 92 12.65 4.24 4.36
N MET A 93 12.63 3.89 3.09
CA MET A 93 11.99 2.68 2.57
C MET A 93 13.07 1.93 1.79
N HIS A 94 13.22 0.62 2.00
CA HIS A 94 14.28 -0.14 1.35
C HIS A 94 14.30 0.08 -0.18
N HIS A 95 15.50 0.45 -0.67
CA HIS A 95 15.94 0.69 -2.05
C HIS A 95 15.51 2.03 -2.69
N GLU A 96 15.54 3.12 -1.93
CA GLU A 96 15.85 4.48 -2.42
C GLU A 96 16.73 5.23 -1.41
#